data_AF-N6XUX1-F1
#
_entry.id   AF-N6XUX1-F1
#
_cell.length_a   1.000
_cell.length_b   1.000
_cell.length_c   1.000
_cell.angle_alpha   90.00
_cell.angle_beta   90.00
_cell.angle_gamma   90.00
#
_symmetry.space_group_name_H-M   'P 1'
#
loop_
_entity.id
_entity.type
_entity.pdbx_description
1 polymer ?
#
loop_
_entity_poly.entity_id
_entity_poly.type
_entity_poly.pdbx_seq_one_letter_code
_entity_poly.pdbx_strand_id
1 'polypeptide(L)'
;MALAAETTITESAAAVLAHQAQVAALDTEIETLTAAIAEQNGKAAALRQALPNVSVLDERMDDLLADVAIGKATDEAVTQLEAERRDARETVERIRPELDRFARTVAALERKAEDARVRVRQLKEDKPALMRRFLMDEAQDECRRYIDDGLRAARSYKRLRALDALLEQAGSNYPLCASRETMVLPGFNLAASEEAPCHPVLKGIVFKVDGRFDGGTVLQRAAEERAALRERYGVEF
;
A
#
# COMPACT_ATOMS: atom_id res chain seq x y z
N MET A 1 -22.88 13.30 20.49
CA MET A 1 -21.99 12.22 20.96
C MET A 1 -21.39 11.56 19.74
N ALA A 2 -20.11 11.81 19.49
CA ALA A 2 -19.38 11.22 18.38
C ALA A 2 -19.21 9.72 18.64
N LEU A 3 -19.73 8.89 17.74
CA LEU A 3 -19.38 7.47 17.68
C LEU A 3 -17.90 7.39 17.32
N ALA A 4 -17.05 7.20 18.32
CA ALA A 4 -15.74 6.63 18.11
C ALA A 4 -15.97 5.20 17.62
N ALA A 5 -16.09 5.04 16.31
CA ALA A 5 -15.92 3.75 15.69
C ALA A 5 -14.49 3.33 15.97
N GLU A 6 -14.29 2.39 16.89
CA GLU A 6 -13.06 1.63 16.96
C GLU A 6 -12.85 1.05 15.56
N THR A 7 -11.93 1.66 14.81
CA THR A 7 -11.58 1.23 13.47
C THR A 7 -10.82 -0.09 13.62
N THR A 8 -11.54 -1.19 13.82
CA THR A 8 -11.00 -2.53 13.63
C THR A 8 -10.50 -2.56 12.19
N ILE A 9 -9.17 -2.47 12.05
CA ILE A 9 -8.50 -2.54 10.75
C ILE A 9 -8.93 -3.86 10.11
N THR A 10 -9.63 -3.78 8.99
CA THR A 10 -10.05 -4.96 8.24
C THR A 10 -8.81 -5.73 7.78
N GLU A 11 -8.92 -7.06 7.64
CA GLU A 11 -7.79 -7.91 7.25
C GLU A 11 -7.14 -7.43 5.94
N SER A 12 -7.93 -6.92 5.00
CA SER A 12 -7.45 -6.34 3.75
C SER A 12 -6.75 -4.99 3.93
N ALA A 13 -7.20 -4.13 4.84
CA ALA A 13 -6.48 -2.90 5.19
C ALA A 13 -5.12 -3.22 5.83
N ALA A 14 -5.07 -4.20 6.74
CA ALA A 14 -3.82 -4.67 7.33
C ALA A 14 -2.86 -5.23 6.27
N ALA A 15 -3.37 -5.97 5.29
CA ALA A 15 -2.58 -6.50 4.18
C ALA A 15 -2.00 -5.37 3.28
N VAL A 16 -2.76 -4.32 2.99
CA VAL A 16 -2.28 -3.13 2.26
C VAL A 16 -1.16 -2.43 3.03
N LEU A 17 -1.33 -2.24 4.34
CA LEU A 17 -0.31 -1.61 5.18
C LEU A 17 0.97 -2.45 5.27
N ALA A 18 0.84 -3.78 5.41
CA ALA A 18 1.98 -4.69 5.40
C ALA A 18 2.74 -4.64 4.07
N HIS A 19 2.02 -4.60 2.94
CA HIS A 19 2.61 -4.44 1.61
C HIS A 19 3.38 -3.12 1.47
N GLN A 20 2.80 -2.01 1.92
CA GLN A 20 3.47 -0.69 1.92
C GLN A 20 4.75 -0.71 2.76
N ALA A 21 4.70 -1.31 3.95
CA ALA A 21 5.87 -1.45 4.81
C ALA A 21 6.97 -2.32 4.17
N GLN A 22 6.60 -3.40 3.49
CA GLN A 22 7.55 -4.25 2.75
C GLN A 22 8.23 -3.50 1.61
N VAL A 23 7.48 -2.72 0.83
CA VAL A 23 8.06 -1.89 -0.25
C VAL A 23 9.02 -0.86 0.33
N ALA A 24 8.62 -0.14 1.38
CA ALA A 24 9.48 0.87 2.02
C ALA A 24 10.77 0.27 2.62
N ALA A 25 10.68 -0.92 3.21
CA ALA A 25 11.83 -1.63 3.74
C ALA A 25 12.82 -2.03 2.63
N LEU A 26 12.31 -2.54 1.50
CA LEU A 26 13.15 -2.90 0.36
C LEU A 26 13.76 -1.68 -0.33
N ASP A 27 13.02 -0.58 -0.46
CA ASP A 27 13.56 0.67 -1.01
C ASP A 27 14.72 1.20 -0.13
N THR A 28 14.55 1.15 1.20
CA THR A 28 15.61 1.48 2.16
C THR A 28 16.81 0.53 2.00
N GLU A 29 16.57 -0.78 1.84
CA GLU A 29 17.63 -1.76 1.61
C GLU A 29 18.41 -1.44 0.31
N ILE A 30 17.73 -1.11 -0.78
CA ILE A 30 18.35 -0.72 -2.05
C ILE A 30 19.21 0.54 -1.87
N GLU A 31 18.73 1.54 -1.15
CA GLU A 31 19.49 2.75 -0.87
C GLU A 31 20.77 2.45 -0.08
N THR A 32 20.67 1.66 0.99
CA THR A 32 21.84 1.27 1.79
C THR A 32 22.86 0.47 1.00
N LEU A 33 22.41 -0.48 0.16
CA LEU A 33 23.29 -1.26 -0.72
C LEU A 33 23.96 -0.37 -1.76
N THR A 34 23.22 0.57 -2.35
CA THR A 34 23.76 1.49 -3.36
C THR A 34 24.81 2.42 -2.74
N ALA A 35 24.56 2.93 -1.54
CA ALA A 35 25.54 3.73 -0.79
C ALA A 35 26.81 2.92 -0.47
N ALA A 36 26.64 1.67 -0.01
CA ALA A 36 27.78 0.78 0.25
C ALA A 36 28.59 0.47 -1.01
N ILE A 37 27.95 0.25 -2.16
CA ILE A 37 28.64 0.06 -3.45
C ILE A 37 29.47 1.30 -3.80
N ALA A 38 28.89 2.49 -3.68
CA ALA A 38 29.59 3.74 -3.94
C ALA A 38 30.81 3.92 -3.02
N GLU A 39 30.67 3.60 -1.73
CA GLU A 39 31.77 3.67 -0.77
C GLU A 39 32.91 2.72 -1.12
N GLN A 40 32.61 1.46 -1.45
CA GLN A 40 33.64 0.49 -1.83
C GLN A 40 34.33 0.87 -3.14
N ASN A 41 33.58 1.39 -4.11
CA ASN A 41 34.15 1.89 -5.37
C ASN A 41 35.06 3.11 -5.13
N GLY A 42 34.69 4.01 -4.20
CA GLY A 42 35.52 5.14 -3.79
C GLY A 42 36.85 4.68 -3.17
N LYS A 43 36.81 3.71 -2.25
CA LYS A 43 38.01 3.11 -1.64
C LYS A 43 38.90 2.43 -2.68
N ALA A 44 38.31 1.64 -3.57
CA ALA A 44 39.05 0.99 -4.65
C ALA A 44 39.67 2.01 -5.63
N ALA A 45 38.97 3.10 -5.94
CA ALA A 45 39.52 4.17 -6.79
C ALA A 45 40.70 4.88 -6.13
N ALA A 46 40.62 5.20 -4.84
CA ALA A 46 41.72 5.80 -4.09
C ALA A 46 42.95 4.89 -4.05
N LEU A 47 42.77 3.59 -3.80
CA LEU A 47 43.87 2.62 -3.85
C LEU A 47 44.47 2.47 -5.25
N ARG A 48 43.65 2.52 -6.30
CA ARG A 48 44.14 2.50 -7.68
C ARG A 48 44.98 3.73 -8.01
N GLN A 49 44.61 4.90 -7.51
CA GLN A 49 45.39 6.13 -7.67
C GLN A 49 46.72 6.09 -6.90
N ALA A 50 46.77 5.36 -5.79
CA ALA A 50 47.99 5.18 -4.99
C ALA A 50 48.96 4.13 -5.55
N LEU A 51 48.59 3.40 -6.61
CA LEU A 51 49.46 2.38 -7.21
C LEU A 51 50.62 3.04 -7.97
N PRO A 52 51.88 2.71 -7.64
CA PRO A 52 53.03 3.17 -8.40
C PRO A 52 53.04 2.53 -9.80
N ASN A 53 53.45 3.30 -10.81
CA ASN A 53 53.55 2.81 -12.17
C ASN A 53 54.88 2.07 -12.39
N VAL A 54 54.87 0.76 -12.10
CA VAL A 54 56.06 -0.09 -12.20
C VAL A 54 56.61 -0.16 -13.63
N SER A 55 55.77 -0.06 -14.68
CA SER A 55 56.28 -0.12 -16.05
C SER A 55 57.16 1.07 -16.40
N VAL A 56 56.83 2.27 -15.91
CA VAL A 56 57.65 3.48 -16.10
C VAL A 56 58.98 3.35 -15.35
N LEU A 57 58.99 2.70 -14.19
CA LEU A 57 60.24 2.43 -13.46
C LEU A 57 61.07 1.34 -14.15
N ASP A 58 60.42 0.36 -14.80
CA ASP A 58 61.09 -0.67 -15.60
C ASP A 58 61.75 -0.04 -16.84
N GLU A 59 61.03 0.83 -17.58
CA GLU A 59 61.59 1.59 -18.71
C GLU A 59 62.77 2.48 -18.28
N ARG A 60 62.63 3.22 -17.17
CA ARG A 60 63.72 4.02 -16.60
C ARG A 60 64.94 3.19 -16.24
N MET A 61 64.76 1.93 -15.85
CA MET A 61 65.89 1.04 -15.56
C MET A 61 66.62 0.65 -16.84
N ASP A 62 65.88 0.28 -17.89
CA ASP A 62 66.47 -0.11 -19.17
C ASP A 62 67.29 1.05 -19.77
N ASP A 63 66.75 2.27 -19.70
CA ASP A 63 67.45 3.50 -20.12
C ASP A 63 68.71 3.76 -19.27
N LEU A 64 68.60 3.61 -17.94
CA LEU A 64 69.72 3.85 -17.02
C LEU A 64 70.86 2.84 -17.23
N LEU A 65 70.54 1.56 -17.48
CA LEU A 65 71.52 0.54 -17.80
C LEU A 65 72.24 0.83 -19.14
N ALA A 66 71.51 1.36 -20.13
CA ALA A 66 72.11 1.82 -21.37
C ALA A 66 73.08 3.01 -21.14
N ASP A 67 72.72 3.95 -20.27
CA ASP A 67 73.55 5.11 -19.91
C ASP A 67 74.82 4.70 -19.12
N VAL A 68 74.74 3.71 -18.23
CA VAL A 68 75.91 3.14 -17.55
C VAL A 68 76.87 2.50 -18.56
N ALA A 69 76.36 1.76 -19.56
CA ALA A 69 77.18 1.11 -20.58
C ALA A 69 77.99 2.09 -21.44
N ILE A 70 77.49 3.32 -21.63
CA ILE A 70 78.19 4.41 -22.34
C ILE A 70 78.93 5.37 -21.40
N GLY A 71 79.02 5.05 -20.10
CA GLY A 71 79.76 5.82 -19.10
C GLY A 71 79.12 7.14 -18.67
N LYS A 72 77.81 7.32 -18.91
CA LYS A 72 77.06 8.55 -18.57
C LYS A 72 76.35 8.49 -17.20
N ALA A 73 76.23 7.31 -16.61
CA ALA A 73 75.61 7.11 -15.29
C ALA A 73 76.49 6.23 -14.40
N THR A 74 76.18 6.20 -13.09
CA THR A 74 76.92 5.40 -12.09
C THR A 74 76.11 4.22 -11.61
N ASP A 75 76.81 3.19 -11.11
CA ASP A 75 76.18 2.02 -10.49
C ASP A 75 75.35 2.40 -9.26
N GLU A 76 75.68 3.50 -8.55
CA GLU A 76 74.84 3.99 -7.44
C GLU A 76 73.44 4.39 -7.91
N ALA A 77 73.31 5.03 -9.07
CA ALA A 77 72.00 5.39 -9.63
C ALA A 77 71.17 4.14 -9.94
N VAL A 78 71.81 3.07 -10.42
CA VAL A 78 71.15 1.77 -10.68
C VAL A 78 70.63 1.19 -9.37
N THR A 79 71.47 1.13 -8.32
CA THR A 79 71.04 0.59 -7.02
C THR A 79 69.91 1.38 -6.36
N GLN A 80 69.87 2.72 -6.52
CA GLN A 80 68.75 3.53 -6.05
C GLN A 80 67.46 3.20 -6.80
N LEU A 81 67.50 3.12 -8.13
CA LEU A 81 66.31 2.81 -8.93
C LEU A 81 65.84 1.36 -8.72
N GLU A 82 66.74 0.42 -8.46
CA GLU A 82 66.39 -0.95 -8.06
C GLU A 82 65.63 -0.98 -6.74
N ALA A 83 66.06 -0.18 -5.75
CA ALA A 83 65.35 -0.03 -4.49
C ALA A 83 63.95 0.56 -4.71
N GLU A 84 63.82 1.64 -5.49
CA GLU A 84 62.53 2.24 -5.84
C GLU A 84 61.59 1.23 -6.54
N ARG A 85 62.11 0.43 -7.48
CA ARG A 85 61.34 -0.62 -8.19
C ARG A 85 60.86 -1.72 -7.25
N ARG A 86 61.73 -2.16 -6.33
CA ARG A 86 61.37 -3.16 -5.33
C ARG A 86 60.25 -2.65 -4.43
N ASP A 87 60.41 -1.45 -3.88
CA ASP A 87 59.40 -0.85 -2.98
C ASP A 87 58.07 -0.62 -3.71
N ALA A 88 58.13 -0.22 -4.98
CA ALA A 88 56.95 -0.10 -5.83
C ALA A 88 56.25 -1.44 -6.05
N ARG A 89 56.99 -2.51 -6.38
CA ARG A 89 56.45 -3.86 -6.57
C ARG A 89 55.87 -4.43 -5.28
N GLU A 90 56.53 -4.25 -4.14
CA GLU A 90 56.01 -4.64 -2.83
C GLU A 90 54.71 -3.90 -2.50
N THR A 91 54.63 -2.62 -2.86
CA THR A 91 53.39 -1.83 -2.71
C THR A 91 52.27 -2.38 -3.60
N VAL A 92 52.54 -2.73 -4.86
CA VAL A 92 51.56 -3.35 -5.75
C VAL A 92 51.07 -4.69 -5.21
N GLU A 93 51.99 -5.58 -4.83
CA GLU A 93 51.65 -6.91 -4.30
C GLU A 93 50.85 -6.82 -2.98
N ARG A 94 51.09 -5.79 -2.17
CA ARG A 94 50.28 -5.53 -0.97
C ARG A 94 48.87 -5.01 -1.28
N ILE A 95 48.72 -4.10 -2.25
CA ILE A 95 47.45 -3.44 -2.57
C ILE A 95 46.54 -4.31 -3.45
N ARG A 96 47.11 -5.11 -4.35
CA ARG A 96 46.37 -5.98 -5.27
C ARG A 96 45.32 -6.89 -4.61
N PRO A 97 45.62 -7.64 -3.53
CA PRO A 97 44.61 -8.47 -2.87
C PRO A 97 43.47 -7.63 -2.26
N GLU A 98 43.74 -6.40 -1.82
CA GLU A 98 42.69 -5.50 -1.34
C GLU A 98 41.77 -5.06 -2.47
N LEU A 99 42.33 -4.69 -3.63
CA LEU A 99 41.54 -4.35 -4.82
C LEU A 99 40.66 -5.52 -5.29
N ASP A 100 41.19 -6.74 -5.29
CA ASP A 100 40.43 -7.95 -5.62
C ASP A 100 39.30 -8.19 -4.61
N ARG A 101 39.57 -7.96 -3.32
CA ARG A 101 38.55 -8.02 -2.26
C ARG A 101 37.45 -6.98 -2.48
N PHE A 102 37.79 -5.73 -2.82
CA PHE A 102 36.80 -4.70 -3.12
C PHE A 102 35.95 -5.08 -4.33
N ALA A 103 36.56 -5.53 -5.42
CA ALA A 103 35.84 -5.97 -6.62
C ALA A 103 34.84 -7.10 -6.32
N ARG A 104 35.26 -8.12 -5.58
CA ARG A 104 34.37 -9.22 -5.16
C ARG A 104 33.24 -8.74 -4.26
N THR A 105 33.53 -7.80 -3.36
CA THR A 105 32.54 -7.23 -2.43
C THR A 105 31.50 -6.41 -3.20
N VAL A 106 31.93 -5.57 -4.14
CA VAL A 106 31.04 -4.79 -5.01
C VAL A 106 30.14 -5.72 -5.82
N ALA A 107 30.70 -6.74 -6.48
CA ALA A 107 29.91 -7.70 -7.25
C ALA A 107 28.88 -8.47 -6.39
N ALA A 108 29.19 -8.74 -5.11
CA ALA A 108 28.24 -9.34 -4.18
C ALA A 108 27.13 -8.36 -3.76
N LEU A 109 27.47 -7.10 -3.51
CA LEU A 109 26.50 -6.05 -3.16
C LEU A 109 25.56 -5.74 -4.35
N GLU A 110 26.09 -5.68 -5.57
CA GLU A 110 25.30 -5.47 -6.79
C GLU A 110 24.27 -6.57 -6.99
N ARG A 111 24.65 -7.84 -6.80
CA ARG A 111 23.71 -8.97 -6.86
C ARG A 111 22.59 -8.82 -5.84
N LYS A 112 22.91 -8.48 -4.58
CA LYS A 112 21.90 -8.23 -3.55
C LYS A 112 20.97 -7.06 -3.89
N ALA A 113 21.52 -5.98 -4.44
CA ALA A 113 20.74 -4.83 -4.85
C ALA A 113 19.78 -5.18 -6.01
N GLU A 114 20.22 -6.00 -6.96
CA GLU A 114 19.35 -6.47 -8.03
C GLU A 114 18.26 -7.42 -7.53
N ASP A 115 18.58 -8.35 -6.62
CA ASP A 115 17.59 -9.20 -5.97
C ASP A 115 16.51 -8.38 -5.24
N ALA A 116 16.91 -7.33 -4.51
CA ALA A 116 15.97 -6.42 -3.86
C ALA A 116 15.10 -5.66 -4.89
N ARG A 117 15.68 -5.17 -6.00
CA ARG A 117 14.93 -4.52 -7.09
C ARG A 117 13.93 -5.46 -7.75
N VAL A 118 14.29 -6.73 -7.97
CA VAL A 118 13.37 -7.76 -8.48
C VAL A 118 12.17 -7.91 -7.55
N ARG A 119 12.40 -8.00 -6.23
CA ARG A 119 11.32 -8.11 -5.24
C ARG A 119 10.41 -6.89 -5.23
N VAL A 120 10.96 -5.68 -5.33
CA VAL A 120 10.15 -4.45 -5.44
C VAL A 120 9.28 -4.46 -6.70
N ARG A 121 9.81 -4.94 -7.84
CA ARG A 121 9.03 -5.08 -9.08
C ARG A 121 7.86 -6.05 -8.89
N GLN A 122 8.10 -7.22 -8.30
CA GLN A 122 7.05 -8.20 -7.99
C GLN A 122 5.97 -7.61 -7.07
N LEU A 123 6.37 -6.93 -5.99
CA LEU A 123 5.40 -6.27 -5.09
C LEU A 123 4.57 -5.21 -5.84
N LYS A 124 5.15 -4.47 -6.79
CA LYS A 124 4.41 -3.50 -7.60
C LYS A 124 3.41 -4.17 -8.55
N GLU A 125 3.73 -5.35 -9.06
CA GLU A 125 2.81 -6.17 -9.88
C GLU A 125 1.64 -6.73 -9.05
N ASP A 126 1.87 -7.07 -7.78
CA ASP A 126 0.82 -7.57 -6.87
C ASP A 126 -0.12 -6.47 -6.34
N LYS A 127 0.34 -5.21 -6.33
CA LYS A 127 -0.38 -4.06 -5.77
C LYS A 127 -1.82 -3.90 -6.29
N PRO A 128 -2.13 -4.01 -7.61
CA PRO A 128 -3.49 -3.82 -8.12
C PRO A 128 -4.48 -4.85 -7.60
N ALA A 129 -4.05 -6.12 -7.45
CA ALA A 129 -4.91 -7.17 -6.93
C ALA A 129 -5.22 -6.93 -5.45
N LEU A 130 -4.21 -6.55 -4.67
CA LEU A 130 -4.36 -6.20 -3.26
C LEU A 130 -5.29 -5.00 -3.06
N MET A 131 -5.10 -3.94 -3.85
CA MET A 131 -5.93 -2.74 -3.78
C MET A 131 -7.38 -3.02 -4.18
N ARG A 132 -7.59 -3.86 -5.22
CA ARG A 132 -8.93 -4.27 -5.62
C ARG A 132 -9.65 -5.02 -4.49
N ARG A 133 -8.97 -5.95 -3.83
CA ARG A 133 -9.54 -6.70 -2.69
C ARG A 133 -9.93 -5.74 -1.57
N PHE A 134 -9.04 -4.85 -1.16
CA PHE A 134 -9.33 -3.84 -0.15
C PHE A 134 -10.54 -2.97 -0.49
N LEU A 135 -10.61 -2.42 -1.71
CA LEU A 135 -11.73 -1.59 -2.13
C LEU A 135 -13.06 -2.36 -2.21
N MET A 136 -13.01 -3.65 -2.58
CA MET A 136 -14.21 -4.49 -2.56
C MET A 136 -14.68 -4.78 -1.14
N ASP A 137 -13.78 -5.06 -0.21
CA ASP A 137 -14.14 -5.29 1.20
C ASP A 137 -14.74 -4.02 1.81
N GLU A 138 -14.13 -2.85 1.58
CA GLU A 138 -14.65 -1.56 2.05
C GLU A 138 -16.03 -1.25 1.43
N ALA A 139 -16.21 -1.52 0.14
CA ALA A 139 -17.50 -1.35 -0.53
C ALA A 139 -18.57 -2.28 0.05
N GLN A 140 -18.21 -3.51 0.44
CA GLN A 140 -19.14 -4.45 1.08
C GLN A 140 -19.57 -3.96 2.46
N ASP A 141 -18.62 -3.51 3.27
CA ASP A 141 -18.92 -3.01 4.61
C ASP A 141 -19.79 -1.74 4.56
N GLU A 142 -19.49 -0.83 3.63
CA GLU A 142 -20.33 0.35 3.44
C GLU A 142 -21.71 -0.01 2.87
N CYS A 143 -21.80 -1.01 1.99
CA CYS A 143 -23.07 -1.52 1.50
C CYS A 143 -23.95 -2.10 2.62
N ARG A 144 -23.36 -2.83 3.58
CA ARG A 144 -24.08 -3.31 4.76
C ARG A 144 -24.65 -2.17 5.60
N ARG A 145 -23.85 -1.13 5.87
CA ARG A 145 -24.30 0.07 6.60
C ARG A 145 -25.44 0.78 5.86
N TYR A 146 -25.27 0.97 4.56
CA TYR A 146 -26.28 1.55 3.69
C TYR A 146 -27.62 0.81 3.77
N ILE A 147 -27.59 -0.53 3.72
CA ILE A 147 -28.79 -1.36 3.82
C ILE A 147 -29.43 -1.23 5.20
N ASP A 148 -28.65 -1.32 6.27
CA ASP A 148 -29.14 -1.19 7.65
C ASP A 148 -29.83 0.15 7.89
N ASP A 149 -29.22 1.24 7.44
CA ASP A 149 -29.79 2.57 7.57
C ASP A 149 -31.02 2.76 6.67
N GLY A 150 -30.99 2.21 5.45
CA GLY A 150 -32.15 2.16 4.57
C GLY A 150 -33.34 1.41 5.18
N LEU A 151 -33.10 0.28 5.85
CA LEU A 151 -34.12 -0.48 6.57
C LEU A 151 -34.65 0.27 7.79
N ARG A 152 -33.80 1.01 8.52
CA ARG A 152 -34.24 1.89 9.62
C ARG A 152 -35.14 3.01 9.11
N ALA A 153 -34.72 3.69 8.03
CA ALA A 153 -35.50 4.74 7.40
C ALA A 153 -36.85 4.21 6.88
N ALA A 154 -36.85 3.02 6.27
CA ALA A 154 -38.08 2.34 5.86
C ALA A 154 -39.03 2.05 7.01
N ARG A 155 -38.53 1.59 8.17
CA ARG A 155 -39.36 1.37 9.37
C ARG A 155 -39.97 2.69 9.87
N SER A 156 -39.16 3.75 9.97
CA SER A 156 -39.63 5.07 10.39
C SER A 156 -40.68 5.65 9.42
N TYR A 157 -40.45 5.51 8.12
CA TYR A 157 -41.39 5.95 7.09
C TYR A 157 -42.73 5.20 7.20
N LYS A 158 -42.70 3.87 7.33
CA LYS A 158 -43.91 3.05 7.53
C LYS A 158 -44.69 3.48 8.77
N ARG A 159 -44.00 3.81 9.87
CA ARG A 159 -44.61 4.28 11.10
C ARG A 159 -45.28 5.65 10.92
N LEU A 160 -44.63 6.59 10.24
CA LEU A 160 -45.24 7.89 9.93
C LEU A 160 -46.52 7.72 9.09
N ARG A 161 -46.53 6.80 8.12
CA ARG A 161 -47.72 6.47 7.32
C ARG A 161 -48.84 5.85 8.16
N ALA A 162 -48.52 5.03 9.15
CA ALA A 162 -49.52 4.47 10.07
C ALA A 162 -50.13 5.56 10.97
N LEU A 163 -49.32 6.49 11.49
CA LEU A 163 -49.79 7.64 12.27
C LEU A 163 -50.65 8.59 11.43
N ASP A 164 -50.27 8.84 10.17
CA ASP A 164 -51.04 9.61 9.20
C ASP A 164 -52.45 9.01 9.02
N ALA A 165 -52.54 7.69 8.84
CA ALA A 165 -53.82 6.98 8.73
C ALA A 165 -54.65 7.05 10.03
N LEU A 166 -54.02 6.99 11.21
CA LEU A 166 -54.72 7.15 12.49
C LEU A 166 -55.27 8.59 12.67
N LEU A 167 -54.52 9.60 12.22
CA LEU A 167 -54.97 10.99 12.23
C LEU A 167 -56.16 11.20 11.29
N GLU A 168 -56.13 10.63 10.09
CA GLU A 168 -57.27 10.64 9.17
C GLU A 168 -58.50 10.00 9.82
N GLN A 169 -58.36 8.85 10.49
CA GLN A 169 -59.45 8.17 11.22
C GLN A 169 -60.00 9.01 12.38
N ALA A 170 -59.14 9.77 13.06
CA ALA A 170 -59.52 10.69 14.13
C ALA A 170 -60.18 12.00 13.61
N GLY A 171 -60.35 12.14 12.29
CA GLY A 171 -61.01 13.30 11.67
C GLY A 171 -60.08 14.50 11.41
N SER A 172 -58.76 14.31 11.50
CA SER A 172 -57.79 15.34 11.10
C SER A 172 -57.72 15.43 9.57
N ASN A 173 -57.80 16.65 9.04
CA ASN A 173 -57.61 16.94 7.62
C ASN A 173 -56.16 17.34 7.28
N TYR A 174 -55.23 17.19 8.23
CA TYR A 174 -53.83 17.57 8.03
C TYR A 174 -52.96 16.33 7.75
N PRO A 175 -52.62 16.06 6.47
CA PRO A 175 -51.76 14.92 6.15
C PRO A 175 -50.34 15.19 6.65
N LEU A 176 -49.76 14.22 7.38
CA LEU A 176 -48.35 14.24 7.77
C LEU A 176 -47.43 14.02 6.56
N CYS A 177 -47.93 13.37 5.50
CA CYS A 177 -47.19 13.16 4.27
C CYS A 177 -47.63 14.16 3.19
N ALA A 178 -46.71 15.05 2.78
CA ALA A 178 -46.95 16.04 1.73
C ALA A 178 -47.31 15.42 0.36
N SER A 179 -46.78 14.23 0.08
CA SER A 179 -47.09 13.46 -1.12
C SER A 179 -47.13 11.96 -0.82
N ARG A 180 -47.90 11.20 -1.61
CA ARG A 180 -47.92 9.72 -1.55
C ARG A 180 -46.71 9.12 -2.28
N GLU A 181 -45.54 9.74 -2.14
CA GLU A 181 -44.33 9.32 -2.83
C GLU A 181 -43.82 7.98 -2.31
N THR A 182 -43.26 7.21 -3.22
CA THR A 182 -42.73 5.89 -2.93
C THR A 182 -41.29 6.02 -2.42
N MET A 183 -40.99 5.40 -1.29
CA MET A 183 -39.60 5.25 -0.85
C MET A 183 -38.99 4.02 -1.51
N VAL A 184 -37.85 4.18 -2.18
CA VAL A 184 -37.11 3.09 -2.84
C VAL A 184 -35.68 3.05 -2.33
N LEU A 185 -35.20 1.87 -1.97
CA LEU A 185 -33.80 1.60 -1.64
C LEU A 185 -33.18 0.75 -2.77
N PRO A 186 -32.36 1.33 -3.66
CA PRO A 186 -31.66 0.57 -4.69
C PRO A 186 -30.67 -0.44 -4.09
N GLY A 187 -30.51 -1.57 -4.76
CA GLY A 187 -29.46 -2.54 -4.45
C GLY A 187 -28.23 -2.32 -5.33
N PHE A 188 -27.06 -2.71 -4.81
CA PHE A 188 -25.81 -2.71 -5.55
C PHE A 188 -25.45 -4.14 -5.96
N ASN A 189 -24.56 -4.28 -6.95
CA ASN A 189 -24.04 -5.59 -7.35
C ASN A 189 -22.93 -6.05 -6.38
N LEU A 190 -23.31 -6.18 -5.11
CA LEU A 190 -22.46 -6.53 -3.99
C LEU A 190 -23.19 -7.61 -3.17
N ALA A 191 -22.47 -8.64 -2.74
CA ALA A 191 -23.02 -9.73 -1.90
C ALA A 191 -23.86 -9.21 -0.71
N ALA A 192 -23.45 -8.12 -0.04
CA ALA A 192 -24.22 -7.52 1.05
C ALA A 192 -25.64 -7.11 0.62
N SER A 193 -25.84 -6.65 -0.62
CA SER A 193 -27.16 -6.34 -1.18
C SER A 193 -27.99 -7.58 -1.52
N GLU A 194 -27.36 -8.72 -1.78
CA GLU A 194 -28.04 -10.00 -2.04
C GLU A 194 -28.51 -10.69 -0.76
N GLU A 195 -27.80 -10.48 0.35
CA GLU A 195 -28.17 -10.98 1.69
C GLU A 195 -29.38 -10.24 2.27
N ALA A 196 -29.63 -9.02 1.81
CA ALA A 196 -30.76 -8.22 2.25
C ALA A 196 -32.10 -8.77 1.69
N PRO A 197 -33.22 -8.61 2.41
CA PRO A 197 -34.52 -9.04 1.92
C PRO A 197 -34.91 -8.24 0.66
N CYS A 198 -34.75 -8.86 -0.52
CA CYS A 198 -35.02 -8.25 -1.81
C CYS A 198 -36.52 -7.99 -2.02
N HIS A 199 -36.85 -6.96 -2.81
CA HIS A 199 -38.22 -6.82 -3.29
C HIS A 199 -38.61 -8.04 -4.16
N PRO A 200 -39.74 -8.71 -3.90
CA PRO A 200 -40.09 -10.00 -4.53
C PRO A 200 -40.33 -9.94 -6.05
N VAL A 201 -40.34 -8.74 -6.63
CA VAL A 201 -40.74 -8.48 -8.02
C VAL A 201 -39.73 -7.60 -8.77
N LEU A 202 -39.06 -6.68 -8.08
CA LEU A 202 -38.19 -5.68 -8.71
C LEU A 202 -36.74 -6.05 -8.43
N LYS A 203 -36.06 -6.59 -9.45
CA LYS A 203 -34.62 -6.91 -9.36
C LYS A 203 -33.82 -5.62 -9.17
N GLY A 204 -32.79 -5.68 -8.32
CA GLY A 204 -31.93 -4.53 -8.01
C GLY A 204 -32.56 -3.51 -7.06
N ILE A 205 -33.67 -3.86 -6.40
CA ILE A 205 -34.26 -3.05 -5.34
C ILE A 205 -34.25 -3.88 -4.06
N VAL A 206 -33.54 -3.37 -3.05
CA VAL A 206 -33.54 -3.97 -1.72
C VAL A 206 -34.95 -3.84 -1.15
N PHE A 207 -35.52 -2.63 -1.16
CA PHE A 207 -36.85 -2.42 -0.62
C PHE A 207 -37.62 -1.27 -1.27
N LYS A 208 -38.96 -1.37 -1.28
CA LYS A 208 -39.89 -0.35 -1.78
C LYS A 208 -41.07 -0.20 -0.82
N VAL A 209 -41.39 1.02 -0.38
CA VAL A 209 -42.69 1.36 0.25
C VAL A 209 -43.53 2.11 -0.77
N ASP A 210 -44.63 1.51 -1.24
CA ASP A 210 -45.56 2.14 -2.17
C ASP A 210 -46.95 2.23 -1.55
N GLY A 211 -47.54 3.42 -1.52
CA GLY A 211 -48.89 3.64 -1.00
C GLY A 211 -50.00 2.91 -1.76
N ARG A 212 -49.76 2.44 -3.00
CA ARG A 212 -50.75 1.72 -3.82
C ARG A 212 -50.74 0.21 -3.62
N PHE A 213 -49.61 -0.38 -3.22
CA PHE A 213 -49.47 -1.82 -3.00
C PHE A 213 -49.62 -2.21 -1.53
N ASP A 214 -49.33 -1.29 -0.60
CA ASP A 214 -49.38 -1.54 0.85
C ASP A 214 -50.71 -1.13 1.51
N GLY A 215 -51.77 -0.75 0.78
CA GLY A 215 -53.01 -0.21 1.37
C GLY A 215 -53.65 -1.08 2.47
N GLY A 216 -53.69 -2.39 2.28
CA GLY A 216 -54.14 -3.35 3.31
C GLY A 216 -53.17 -3.46 4.49
N THR A 217 -51.86 -3.43 4.23
CA THR A 217 -50.83 -3.41 5.28
C THR A 217 -50.75 -2.08 6.03
N VAL A 218 -51.21 -0.97 5.46
CA VAL A 218 -51.24 0.33 6.15
C VAL A 218 -52.31 0.33 7.25
N LEU A 219 -53.51 -0.20 6.96
CA LEU A 219 -54.56 -0.33 7.97
C LEU A 219 -54.19 -1.34 9.06
N GLN A 220 -53.58 -2.46 8.69
CA GLN A 220 -53.07 -3.43 9.67
C GLN A 220 -51.99 -2.81 10.55
N ARG A 221 -51.03 -2.08 9.97
CA ARG A 221 -49.99 -1.37 10.73
C ARG A 221 -50.54 -0.23 11.59
N ALA A 222 -51.60 0.45 11.14
CA ALA A 222 -52.29 1.44 11.96
C ALA A 222 -52.93 0.77 13.20
N ALA A 223 -53.51 -0.43 13.05
CA ALA A 223 -54.02 -1.20 14.18
C ALA A 223 -52.90 -1.67 15.12
N GLU A 224 -51.77 -2.14 14.58
CA GLU A 224 -50.57 -2.52 15.35
C GLU A 224 -49.98 -1.31 16.11
N GLU A 225 -49.85 -0.15 15.47
CA GLU A 225 -49.35 1.07 16.13
C GLU A 225 -50.35 1.57 17.17
N ARG A 226 -51.67 1.48 16.93
CA ARG A 226 -52.70 1.80 17.92
C ARG A 226 -52.56 0.94 19.17
N ALA A 227 -52.34 -0.37 19.00
CA ALA A 227 -52.07 -1.28 20.11
C ALA A 227 -50.77 -0.91 20.86
N ALA A 228 -49.69 -0.63 20.12
CA ALA A 228 -48.41 -0.22 20.71
C ALA A 228 -48.48 1.11 21.47
N LEU A 229 -49.24 2.09 20.97
CA LEU A 229 -49.45 3.37 21.66
C LEU A 229 -50.32 3.21 22.92
N ARG A 230 -51.34 2.33 22.86
CA ARG A 230 -52.13 1.97 24.05
C ARG A 230 -51.28 1.32 25.12
N GLU A 231 -50.41 0.37 24.75
CA GLU A 231 -49.50 -0.30 25.67
C GLU A 231 -48.46 0.67 26.26
N ARG A 232 -47.86 1.51 25.41
CA ARG A 232 -46.74 2.39 25.81
C ARG A 232 -47.19 3.61 26.62
N TYR A 233 -48.37 4.14 26.33
CA TYR A 233 -48.82 5.43 26.87
C TYR A 233 -50.21 5.39 27.52
N GLY A 234 -50.91 4.25 27.49
CA GLY A 234 -52.26 4.12 28.06
C GLY A 234 -53.36 4.86 27.28
N VAL A 235 -53.09 5.27 26.04
CA VAL A 235 -54.01 6.08 25.23
C VAL A 235 -55.09 5.20 24.60
N GLU A 236 -56.36 5.57 24.77
CA GLU A 236 -57.49 5.00 24.04
C GLU A 236 -57.83 5.91 22.85
N PHE A 237 -57.74 5.34 21.65
CA PHE A 237 -58.07 5.99 20.38
C PHE A 237 -59.50 5.64 19.97
#